data_AF-A0A843F008-F1
#
_entry.id   AF-A0A843F008-F1
#
_cell.length_a   1.000
_cell.length_b   1.000
_cell.length_c   1.000
_cell.angle_alpha   90.00
_cell.angle_beta   90.00
_cell.angle_gamma   90.00
#
_symmetry.space_group_name_H-M   'P 1'
#
loop_
_entity.id
_entity.type
_entity.pdbx_description
1 polymer ?
#
loop_
_entity_poly.entity_id
_entity_poly.type
_entity_poly.pdbx_seq_one_letter_code
_entity_poly.pdbx_strand_id
1 'polypeptide(L)'
;MAIFLLGITSVCASEMDDAIASEDINSVELSIDEIDEDNLKTDDENIQVAGDGETHGVQKDEGNYSTLAREIGSGGNVELSYDHYTYDECNTIIISVNNSVIDGKGAVIDMAESNIRAFNVTASGVTIKNLVIKNANYAGKGGAIYFACPGNLTNCNFTGNKATGGEDSDGGAVYFSEAGNVTDCSFSDNTAKGYGSAVRMLSGSVSNSNFTDNIGDHGAVNMGSGNVS
;
A
#
# COMPACT_ATOMS: atom_id res chain seq x y z
N MET A 1 -38.01 16.97 13.13
CA MET A 1 -37.24 17.95 12.32
C MET A 1 -35.80 17.47 12.32
N ALA A 2 -35.33 16.99 11.19
CA ALA A 2 -34.00 16.38 11.04
C ALA A 2 -32.93 17.48 11.12
N ILE A 3 -31.85 17.23 11.88
CA ILE A 3 -30.64 18.05 11.84
C ILE A 3 -29.52 17.13 11.38
N PHE A 4 -29.10 17.34 10.13
CA PHE A 4 -27.89 16.77 9.55
C PHE A 4 -26.68 17.49 10.16
N LEU A 5 -25.75 16.76 10.77
CA LEU A 5 -24.44 17.29 11.17
C LEU A 5 -23.45 16.91 10.06
N LEU A 6 -23.02 17.89 9.26
CA LEU A 6 -21.87 17.74 8.35
C LEU A 6 -20.62 18.16 9.11
N GLY A 7 -19.66 17.23 9.23
CA GLY A 7 -18.34 17.48 9.79
C GLY A 7 -17.49 18.31 8.84
N ILE A 8 -16.82 19.32 9.38
CA ILE A 8 -15.82 20.11 8.65
C ILE A 8 -14.46 19.55 9.07
N THR A 9 -13.67 19.06 8.12
CA THR A 9 -12.24 18.80 8.32
C THR A 9 -11.42 19.99 7.82
N SER A 10 -10.35 20.26 8.56
CA SER A 10 -9.49 21.44 8.48
C SER A 10 -8.89 21.68 7.09
N VAL A 11 -8.94 22.93 6.63
CA VAL A 11 -8.18 23.45 5.48
C VAL A 11 -6.82 23.90 6.00
N CYS A 12 -5.73 23.36 5.47
CA CYS A 12 -4.42 24.00 5.56
C CYS A 12 -4.30 24.99 4.39
N ALA A 13 -4.12 26.27 4.70
CA ALA A 13 -3.87 27.31 3.73
C ALA A 13 -2.37 27.52 3.59
N SER A 14 -1.89 27.58 2.35
CA SER A 14 -0.93 28.60 1.91
C SER A 14 -0.74 28.45 0.41
N GLU A 15 -1.19 29.42 -0.38
CA GLU A 15 -0.38 29.99 -1.48
C GLU A 15 -0.82 31.44 -1.67
N MET A 16 0.13 32.36 -1.45
CA MET A 16 0.03 33.76 -1.84
C MET A 16 0.74 33.88 -3.19
N ASP A 17 -0.02 34.44 -4.12
CA ASP A 17 0.26 34.80 -5.51
C ASP A 17 1.64 35.47 -5.72
N ASP A 18 2.36 35.06 -6.77
CA ASP A 18 3.22 35.97 -7.53
C ASP A 18 3.42 35.45 -8.96
N ALA A 19 2.97 36.28 -9.90
CA ALA A 19 3.05 36.08 -11.34
C ALA A 19 4.50 36.04 -11.86
N ILE A 20 4.78 35.14 -12.80
CA ILE A 20 5.90 35.26 -13.74
C ILE A 20 5.35 35.29 -15.16
N ALA A 21 5.77 36.31 -15.90
CA ALA A 21 5.35 36.64 -17.25
C ALA A 21 5.77 35.57 -18.28
N SER A 22 5.00 35.51 -19.36
CA SER A 22 5.23 34.70 -20.57
C SER A 22 6.59 34.94 -21.20
N GLU A 23 7.32 33.87 -21.50
CA GLU A 23 8.31 33.86 -22.58
C GLU A 23 7.79 32.95 -23.70
N ASP A 24 7.71 33.51 -24.92
CA ASP A 24 7.29 32.82 -26.14
C ASP A 24 8.17 31.60 -26.42
N ILE A 25 7.61 30.39 -26.34
CA ILE A 25 8.22 29.22 -26.95
C ILE A 25 7.79 29.19 -28.41
N ASN A 26 8.67 29.65 -29.30
CA ASN A 26 8.56 29.41 -30.73
C ASN A 26 8.31 27.91 -30.98
N SER A 27 7.13 27.59 -31.49
CA SER A 27 6.85 26.28 -32.07
C SER A 27 7.75 26.07 -33.27
N VAL A 28 8.72 25.17 -33.17
CA VAL A 28 9.47 24.68 -34.33
C VAL A 28 8.55 23.72 -35.09
N GLU A 29 7.89 24.20 -36.13
CA GLU A 29 7.30 23.33 -37.14
C GLU A 29 8.44 22.66 -37.92
N LEU A 30 8.60 21.34 -37.73
CA LEU A 30 9.43 20.53 -38.62
C LEU A 30 8.65 20.29 -39.91
N SER A 31 8.98 21.03 -40.97
CA SER A 31 8.53 20.71 -42.32
C SER A 31 9.32 19.50 -42.83
N ILE A 32 8.65 18.36 -42.98
CA ILE A 32 9.19 17.23 -43.75
C ILE A 32 8.97 17.60 -45.21
N ASP A 33 10.00 18.17 -45.84
CA ASP A 33 10.04 18.29 -47.29
C ASP A 33 10.06 16.87 -47.91
N GLU A 34 9.28 16.72 -48.97
CA GLU A 34 8.96 15.48 -49.70
C GLU A 34 10.03 14.38 -49.61
N ILE A 35 9.65 13.23 -49.04
CA ILE A 35 10.45 12.01 -49.13
C ILE A 35 10.32 11.50 -50.57
N ASP A 36 11.41 11.58 -51.34
CA ASP A 36 11.55 10.93 -52.64
C ASP A 36 11.58 9.41 -52.41
N GLU A 37 10.46 8.72 -52.68
CA GLU A 37 10.29 7.27 -52.43
C GLU A 37 11.28 6.39 -53.22
N ASP A 38 12.03 6.94 -54.17
CA ASP A 38 12.95 6.21 -55.06
C ASP A 38 14.32 5.86 -54.45
N ASN A 39 14.62 6.30 -53.21
CA ASN A 39 15.90 6.01 -52.55
C ASN A 39 15.85 4.97 -51.42
N LEU A 40 14.71 4.32 -51.20
CA LEU A 40 14.61 3.13 -50.35
C LEU A 40 14.95 1.87 -51.16
N LYS A 41 16.21 1.77 -51.61
CA LYS A 41 16.78 0.48 -51.97
C LYS A 41 17.32 -0.16 -50.70
N THR A 42 16.59 -1.13 -50.18
CA THR A 42 17.06 -2.00 -49.10
C THR A 42 18.09 -2.96 -49.68
N ASP A 43 19.36 -2.58 -49.61
CA ASP A 43 20.42 -3.58 -49.58
C ASP A 43 20.48 -4.13 -48.15
N ASP A 44 20.44 -5.45 -48.07
CA ASP A 44 20.22 -6.30 -46.90
C ASP A 44 21.45 -6.28 -45.95
N GLU A 45 21.82 -5.11 -45.43
CA GLU A 45 22.87 -4.94 -44.44
C GLU A 45 22.35 -4.28 -43.16
N ASN A 46 21.84 -5.15 -42.28
CA ASN A 46 22.17 -5.18 -40.87
C ASN A 46 22.06 -3.84 -40.10
N ILE A 47 20.83 -3.32 -39.96
CA ILE A 47 20.52 -2.36 -38.90
C ILE A 47 20.57 -3.12 -37.57
N GLN A 48 21.72 -3.06 -36.90
CA GLN A 48 21.78 -3.40 -35.48
C GLN A 48 21.18 -2.23 -34.70
N VAL A 49 19.88 -2.34 -34.37
CA VAL A 49 19.35 -1.60 -33.23
C VAL A 49 20.02 -2.21 -32.00
N ALA A 50 20.87 -1.44 -31.33
CA ALA A 50 21.37 -1.78 -30.02
C ALA A 50 20.19 -1.78 -29.05
N GLY A 51 19.48 -2.90 -28.97
CA GLY A 51 18.53 -3.15 -27.91
C GLY A 51 19.31 -3.48 -26.65
N ASP A 52 19.35 -2.56 -25.70
CA ASP A 52 19.32 -3.00 -24.31
C ASP A 52 17.95 -3.68 -24.09
N GLY A 53 17.94 -4.77 -23.34
CA GLY A 53 16.75 -5.57 -23.09
C GLY A 53 15.80 -4.89 -22.10
N GLU A 54 15.58 -3.59 -22.20
CA GLU A 54 14.58 -2.86 -21.42
C GLU A 54 13.23 -3.05 -22.12
N THR A 55 12.50 -4.07 -21.68
CA THR A 55 11.05 -4.10 -21.91
C THR A 55 10.50 -2.78 -21.40
N HIS A 56 10.10 -1.89 -22.32
CA HIS A 56 9.26 -0.75 -22.00
C HIS A 56 7.87 -1.27 -21.64
N GLY A 57 7.79 -1.97 -20.49
CA GLY A 57 6.54 -2.11 -19.79
C GLY A 57 6.08 -0.70 -19.49
N VAL A 58 4.85 -0.38 -19.88
CA VAL A 58 4.20 0.87 -19.46
C VAL A 58 4.33 0.91 -17.95
N GLN A 59 5.23 1.76 -17.42
CA GLN A 59 5.31 2.00 -15.99
C GLN A 59 3.94 2.52 -15.60
N LYS A 60 3.21 1.73 -14.82
CA LYS A 60 1.99 2.20 -14.20
C LYS A 60 2.36 3.27 -13.18
N ASP A 61 1.46 4.22 -13.05
CA ASP A 61 1.62 5.45 -12.29
C ASP A 61 2.07 5.20 -10.83
N GLU A 62 2.93 6.08 -10.31
CA GLU A 62 3.28 6.18 -8.89
C GLU A 62 2.35 7.18 -8.18
N GLY A 63 1.91 6.82 -6.97
CA GLY A 63 1.13 7.67 -6.07
C GLY A 63 1.83 7.88 -4.73
N ASN A 64 1.20 8.64 -3.83
CA ASN A 64 1.68 8.83 -2.46
C ASN A 64 0.63 8.40 -1.44
N TYR A 65 1.03 8.34 -0.17
CA TYR A 65 0.16 7.84 0.89
C TYR A 65 -1.06 8.76 1.13
N SER A 66 -0.96 10.06 0.84
CA SER A 66 -2.13 10.96 0.79
C SER A 66 -3.12 10.63 -0.35
N THR A 67 -2.67 10.24 -1.54
CA THR A 67 -3.57 9.80 -2.62
C THR A 67 -4.23 8.48 -2.26
N LEU A 68 -3.49 7.54 -1.64
CA LEU A 68 -4.06 6.30 -1.11
C LEU A 68 -5.17 6.60 -0.09
N ALA A 69 -4.95 7.57 0.81
CA ALA A 69 -5.93 7.98 1.80
C ALA A 69 -7.22 8.52 1.15
N ARG A 70 -7.11 9.24 0.02
CA ARG A 70 -8.27 9.72 -0.74
C ARG A 70 -9.02 8.58 -1.43
N GLU A 71 -8.30 7.63 -2.03
CA GLU A 71 -8.90 6.45 -2.68
C GLU A 71 -9.67 5.60 -1.69
N ILE A 72 -9.06 5.26 -0.55
CA ILE A 72 -9.73 4.47 0.49
C ILE A 72 -10.84 5.29 1.18
N GLY A 73 -10.62 6.59 1.34
CA GLY A 73 -11.55 7.54 1.95
C GLY A 73 -12.85 7.73 1.18
N SER A 74 -12.94 7.32 -0.10
CA SER A 74 -14.23 7.29 -0.82
C SER A 74 -15.21 6.28 -0.21
N GLY A 75 -14.70 5.32 0.56
CA GLY A 75 -15.48 4.27 1.21
C GLY A 75 -15.97 3.19 0.24
N GLY A 76 -16.59 2.15 0.80
CA GLY A 76 -17.08 1.02 0.04
C GLY A 76 -15.94 0.14 -0.49
N ASN A 77 -16.16 -0.50 -1.64
CA ASN A 77 -15.15 -1.32 -2.30
C ASN A 77 -14.23 -0.42 -3.13
N VAL A 78 -12.93 -0.59 -2.95
CA VAL A 78 -11.89 0.23 -3.54
C VAL A 78 -10.90 -0.68 -4.26
N GLU A 79 -10.65 -0.36 -5.54
CA GLU A 79 -9.53 -0.88 -6.31
C GLU A 79 -8.47 0.21 -6.36
N LEU A 80 -7.25 -0.09 -5.92
CA LEU A 80 -6.16 0.89 -5.92
C LEU A 80 -5.72 1.19 -7.36
N SER A 81 -5.47 2.48 -7.61
CA SER A 81 -5.19 3.01 -8.94
C SER A 81 -3.71 2.95 -9.30
N TYR A 82 -2.82 3.06 -8.31
CA TYR A 82 -1.37 3.14 -8.49
C TYR A 82 -0.70 1.83 -8.07
N ASP A 83 0.41 1.50 -8.73
CA ASP A 83 1.18 0.30 -8.39
C ASP A 83 2.12 0.53 -7.20
N HIS A 84 2.41 1.79 -6.86
CA HIS A 84 3.26 2.14 -5.72
C HIS A 84 2.72 3.39 -5.03
N TYR A 85 2.66 3.34 -3.70
CA TYR A 85 2.37 4.45 -2.80
C TYR A 85 3.53 4.66 -1.84
N THR A 86 4.17 5.82 -1.88
CA THR A 86 5.21 6.21 -0.91
C THR A 86 4.64 7.06 0.22
N TYR A 87 5.09 6.80 1.45
CA TYR A 87 4.73 7.62 2.60
C TYR A 87 5.14 9.09 2.42
N ASP A 88 4.22 10.00 2.74
CA ASP A 88 4.34 11.46 2.57
C ASP A 88 3.86 12.22 3.82
N GLU A 89 4.10 11.65 5.01
CA GLU A 89 3.70 12.22 6.31
C GLU A 89 2.18 12.29 6.57
N CYS A 90 1.34 11.68 5.71
CA CYS A 90 -0.09 11.59 5.97
C CYS A 90 -0.42 10.75 7.23
N ASN A 91 -1.60 10.96 7.81
CA ASN A 91 -2.05 10.21 8.98
C ASN A 91 -2.45 8.78 8.63
N THR A 92 -2.48 7.90 9.63
CA THR A 92 -3.02 6.54 9.48
C THR A 92 -4.38 6.55 8.81
N ILE A 93 -4.53 5.76 7.76
CA ILE A 93 -5.78 5.60 7.04
C ILE A 93 -6.75 4.75 7.87
N ILE A 94 -7.95 5.29 8.08
CA ILE A 94 -9.02 4.61 8.82
C ILE A 94 -9.99 3.95 7.84
N ILE A 95 -10.15 2.63 7.93
CA ILE A 95 -11.10 1.87 7.12
C ILE A 95 -12.35 1.60 7.97
N SER A 96 -13.42 2.33 7.68
CA SER A 96 -14.62 2.42 8.55
C SER A 96 -15.92 1.95 7.91
N VAL A 97 -15.86 1.35 6.71
CA VAL A 97 -17.04 0.82 6.01
C VAL A 97 -17.11 -0.70 6.21
N ASN A 98 -18.23 -1.19 6.73
CA ASN A 98 -18.42 -2.63 6.97
C ASN A 98 -18.47 -3.41 5.65
N ASN A 99 -17.89 -4.61 5.66
CA ASN A 99 -17.85 -5.52 4.52
C ASN A 99 -17.22 -4.90 3.24
N SER A 100 -16.41 -3.85 3.39
CA SER A 100 -15.68 -3.28 2.26
C SER A 100 -14.54 -4.19 1.82
N VAL A 101 -14.17 -4.04 0.55
CA VAL A 101 -13.00 -4.68 -0.04
C VAL A 101 -12.00 -3.62 -0.46
N ILE A 102 -10.77 -3.72 0.03
CA ILE A 102 -9.63 -2.94 -0.47
C ILE A 102 -8.79 -3.90 -1.30
N ASP A 103 -8.87 -3.77 -2.62
CA ASP A 103 -8.10 -4.56 -3.59
C ASP A 103 -6.92 -3.73 -4.08
N GLY A 104 -5.71 -4.10 -3.67
CA GLY A 104 -4.52 -3.37 -4.09
C GLY A 104 -4.03 -3.68 -5.48
N LYS A 105 -4.56 -4.72 -6.16
CA LYS A 105 -4.15 -5.10 -7.52
C LYS A 105 -2.63 -5.28 -7.72
N GLY A 106 -1.93 -5.66 -6.66
CA GLY A 106 -0.49 -5.85 -6.61
C GLY A 106 0.29 -4.64 -6.08
N ALA A 107 -0.38 -3.56 -5.71
CA ALA A 107 0.26 -2.31 -5.30
C ALA A 107 1.16 -2.47 -4.07
N VAL A 108 2.25 -1.71 -4.07
CA VAL A 108 3.20 -1.60 -2.96
C VAL A 108 2.91 -0.33 -2.17
N ILE A 109 2.70 -0.48 -0.87
CA ILE A 109 2.59 0.62 0.10
C ILE A 109 3.90 0.64 0.89
N ASP A 110 4.79 1.57 0.54
CA ASP A 110 6.07 1.77 1.21
C ASP A 110 5.93 2.79 2.34
N MET A 111 5.93 2.31 3.57
CA MET A 111 5.81 3.10 4.78
C MET A 111 7.16 3.48 5.36
N ALA A 112 8.23 3.49 4.56
CA ALA A 112 9.55 3.94 4.99
C ALA A 112 9.45 5.31 5.70
N GLU A 113 10.21 5.45 6.78
CA GLU A 113 10.25 6.66 7.63
C GLU A 113 8.96 6.96 8.41
N SER A 114 7.90 6.17 8.25
CA SER A 114 6.68 6.35 9.05
C SER A 114 6.92 6.04 10.53
N ASN A 115 6.24 6.78 11.41
CA ASN A 115 6.08 6.44 12.82
C ASN A 115 4.63 6.01 13.15
N ILE A 116 3.87 5.67 12.11
CA ILE A 116 2.47 5.28 12.13
C ILE A 116 2.27 3.91 11.47
N ARG A 117 1.14 3.27 11.77
CA ARG A 117 0.66 2.12 11.01
C ARG A 117 -0.03 2.59 9.72
N ALA A 118 -0.01 1.77 8.67
CA ALA A 118 -0.66 2.06 7.40
C ALA A 118 -2.20 2.04 7.54
N PHE A 119 -2.78 1.03 8.20
CA PHE A 119 -4.24 0.91 8.29
C PHE A 119 -4.72 0.71 9.73
N ASN A 120 -5.78 1.43 10.08
CA ASN A 120 -6.61 1.17 11.24
C ASN A 120 -8.02 0.78 10.78
N VAL A 121 -8.31 -0.51 10.81
CA VAL A 121 -9.58 -1.08 10.35
C VAL A 121 -10.55 -1.08 11.52
N THR A 122 -11.51 -0.17 11.51
CA THR A 122 -12.50 0.03 12.57
C THR A 122 -13.86 -0.60 12.25
N ALA A 123 -14.03 -1.08 11.02
CA ALA A 123 -15.23 -1.75 10.55
C ALA A 123 -15.08 -3.27 10.50
N SER A 124 -16.21 -3.98 10.64
CA SER A 124 -16.27 -5.44 10.61
C SER A 124 -16.47 -5.98 9.20
N GLY A 125 -15.91 -7.16 8.94
CA GLY A 125 -16.03 -7.88 7.66
C GLY A 125 -15.17 -7.33 6.54
N VAL A 126 -14.29 -6.35 6.82
CA VAL A 126 -13.39 -5.76 5.83
C VAL A 126 -12.44 -6.82 5.29
N THR A 127 -12.27 -6.83 3.97
CA THR A 127 -11.28 -7.68 3.27
C THR A 127 -10.23 -6.80 2.64
N ILE A 128 -8.97 -6.99 3.00
CA ILE A 128 -7.82 -6.35 2.34
C ILE A 128 -7.08 -7.44 1.56
N LYS A 129 -6.85 -7.20 0.27
CA LYS A 129 -6.27 -8.22 -0.61
C LYS A 129 -5.34 -7.67 -1.68
N ASN A 130 -4.49 -8.54 -2.21
CA ASN A 130 -3.64 -8.28 -3.38
C ASN A 130 -2.74 -7.05 -3.21
N LEU A 131 -2.02 -6.92 -2.10
CA LEU A 131 -1.13 -5.78 -1.89
C LEU A 131 0.12 -6.14 -1.11
N VAL A 132 1.09 -5.24 -1.14
CA VAL A 132 2.30 -5.29 -0.32
C VAL A 132 2.31 -4.11 0.64
N ILE A 133 2.56 -4.34 1.93
CA ILE A 133 2.89 -3.26 2.88
C ILE A 133 4.26 -3.54 3.47
N LYS A 134 5.15 -2.55 3.38
CA LYS A 134 6.51 -2.68 3.89
C LYS A 134 6.97 -1.49 4.70
N ASN A 135 7.97 -1.73 5.55
CA ASN A 135 8.72 -0.72 6.29
C ASN A 135 7.91 0.10 7.30
N ALA A 136 6.66 -0.27 7.61
CA ALA A 136 5.87 0.46 8.61
C ALA A 136 6.49 0.29 9.99
N ASN A 137 6.63 1.39 10.74
CA ASN A 137 7.16 1.36 12.10
C ASN A 137 6.22 2.10 13.03
N TYR A 138 5.54 1.35 13.90
CA TYR A 138 4.55 1.93 14.80
C TYR A 138 4.80 1.54 16.25
N ALA A 139 4.77 2.55 17.14
CA ALA A 139 4.88 2.36 18.58
C ALA A 139 3.55 1.86 19.19
N GLY A 140 3.16 0.64 18.86
CA GLY A 140 1.99 -0.04 19.41
C GLY A 140 1.70 -1.35 18.70
N LYS A 141 0.46 -1.82 18.79
CA LYS A 141 -0.01 -3.09 18.19
C LYS A 141 -0.29 -2.93 16.70
N GLY A 142 0.14 -3.92 15.91
CA GLY A 142 -0.08 -3.93 14.46
C GLY A 142 0.82 -2.91 13.77
N GLY A 143 2.08 -3.29 13.50
CA GLY A 143 3.06 -2.37 12.91
C GLY A 143 2.61 -1.76 11.58
N ALA A 144 1.97 -2.57 10.72
CA ALA A 144 1.38 -2.12 9.47
C ALA A 144 -0.16 -1.98 9.56
N ILE A 145 -0.85 -2.97 10.12
CA ILE A 145 -2.31 -2.99 10.19
C ILE A 145 -2.80 -3.37 11.58
N TYR A 146 -3.78 -2.62 12.06
CA TYR A 146 -4.58 -2.98 13.22
C TYR A 146 -6.04 -3.19 12.81
N PHE A 147 -6.58 -4.38 13.07
CA PHE A 147 -7.99 -4.69 12.96
C PHE A 147 -8.65 -4.59 14.34
N ALA A 148 -9.52 -3.59 14.52
CA ALA A 148 -10.33 -3.40 15.72
C ALA A 148 -11.56 -4.32 15.77
N CYS A 149 -11.97 -4.83 14.61
CA CYS A 149 -13.12 -5.71 14.41
C CYS A 149 -12.71 -6.91 13.54
N PRO A 150 -13.57 -7.94 13.41
CA PRO A 150 -13.28 -9.09 12.57
C PRO A 150 -12.98 -8.69 11.12
N GLY A 151 -11.96 -9.31 10.52
CA GLY A 151 -11.50 -8.95 9.18
C GLY A 151 -10.70 -10.05 8.49
N ASN A 152 -10.43 -9.83 7.20
CA ASN A 152 -9.79 -10.80 6.33
C ASN A 152 -8.58 -10.18 5.62
N LEU A 153 -7.50 -10.96 5.53
CA LEU A 153 -6.35 -10.72 4.67
C LEU A 153 -6.22 -11.84 3.66
N THR A 154 -6.04 -11.49 2.39
CA THR A 154 -5.92 -12.49 1.32
C THR A 154 -4.88 -12.07 0.29
N ASN A 155 -3.91 -12.93 -0.01
CA ASN A 155 -2.90 -12.64 -1.04
C ASN A 155 -2.17 -11.30 -0.78
N CYS A 156 -1.73 -11.10 0.46
CA CYS A 156 -0.99 -9.90 0.88
C CYS A 156 0.42 -10.25 1.32
N ASN A 157 1.37 -9.34 1.07
CA ASN A 157 2.75 -9.49 1.52
C ASN A 157 3.10 -8.39 2.52
N PHE A 158 3.73 -8.78 3.62
CA PHE A 158 4.17 -7.88 4.68
C PHE A 158 5.67 -8.05 4.92
N THR A 159 6.46 -7.00 4.69
CA THR A 159 7.92 -7.08 4.80
C THR A 159 8.49 -5.97 5.66
N GLY A 160 9.32 -6.32 6.65
CA GLY A 160 10.08 -5.33 7.43
C GLY A 160 9.21 -4.42 8.31
N ASN A 161 7.97 -4.79 8.60
CA ASN A 161 7.07 -4.00 9.44
C ASN A 161 7.38 -4.24 10.93
N LYS A 162 7.22 -3.21 11.75
CA LYS A 162 7.67 -3.20 13.15
C LYS A 162 6.58 -2.68 14.09
N ALA A 163 6.22 -3.52 15.06
CA ALA A 163 5.51 -3.11 16.27
C ALA A 163 6.55 -2.81 17.35
N THR A 164 6.74 -1.53 17.66
CA THR A 164 7.65 -1.03 18.69
C THR A 164 6.87 -0.50 19.89
N GLY A 165 7.53 -0.15 21.00
CA GLY A 165 6.84 0.41 22.18
C GLY A 165 6.89 -0.43 23.46
N GLY A 166 7.39 -1.66 23.44
CA GLY A 166 7.63 -2.46 24.64
C GLY A 166 7.02 -3.86 24.54
N GLU A 167 6.74 -4.48 25.69
CA GLU A 167 6.21 -5.85 25.76
C GLU A 167 4.75 -5.95 25.27
N ASP A 168 4.01 -4.83 25.22
CA ASP A 168 2.64 -4.77 24.70
C ASP A 168 2.57 -4.58 23.16
N SER A 169 3.73 -4.55 22.50
CA SER A 169 3.85 -4.36 21.04
C SER A 169 3.72 -5.70 20.32
N ASP A 170 2.46 -6.11 20.11
CA ASP A 170 2.09 -7.34 19.44
C ASP A 170 1.86 -7.16 17.94
N GLY A 171 2.08 -8.21 17.13
CA GLY A 171 1.72 -8.22 15.72
C GLY A 171 2.60 -7.28 14.90
N GLY A 172 3.86 -7.65 14.65
CA GLY A 172 4.85 -6.77 14.01
C GLY A 172 4.41 -6.25 12.64
N ALA A 173 3.63 -7.05 11.90
CA ALA A 173 2.89 -6.58 10.74
C ALA A 173 1.42 -6.32 11.08
N VAL A 174 0.73 -7.33 11.59
CA VAL A 174 -0.73 -7.31 11.70
C VAL A 174 -1.17 -7.72 13.10
N TYR A 175 -2.08 -6.93 13.66
CA TYR A 175 -2.78 -7.27 14.89
C TYR A 175 -4.30 -7.30 14.67
N PHE A 176 -4.94 -8.39 15.04
CA PHE A 176 -6.39 -8.50 15.17
C PHE A 176 -6.78 -8.48 16.65
N SER A 177 -7.61 -7.52 17.07
CA SER A 177 -8.20 -7.52 18.41
C SER A 177 -9.29 -8.57 18.59
N GLU A 178 -9.89 -9.02 17.48
CA GLU A 178 -10.92 -10.06 17.44
C GLU A 178 -10.51 -11.20 16.48
N ALA A 179 -11.48 -11.76 15.75
CA ALA A 179 -11.29 -12.83 14.80
C ALA A 179 -10.59 -12.34 13.53
N GLY A 180 -9.51 -13.00 13.11
CA GLY A 180 -8.81 -12.73 11.86
C GLY A 180 -8.78 -13.96 10.96
N ASN A 181 -8.97 -13.76 9.66
CA ASN A 181 -8.68 -14.79 8.66
C ASN A 181 -7.53 -14.32 7.78
N VAL A 182 -6.45 -15.09 7.73
CA VAL A 182 -5.26 -14.81 6.93
C VAL A 182 -5.06 -15.97 5.97
N THR A 183 -5.15 -15.71 4.68
CA THR A 183 -5.06 -16.74 3.65
C THR A 183 -4.13 -16.30 2.53
N ASP A 184 -3.27 -17.22 2.06
CA ASP A 184 -2.35 -16.99 0.94
C ASP A 184 -1.45 -15.76 1.14
N CYS A 185 -1.06 -15.42 2.37
CA CYS A 185 -0.25 -14.26 2.67
C CYS A 185 1.22 -14.62 2.92
N SER A 186 2.14 -13.66 2.72
CA SER A 186 3.54 -13.82 3.08
C SER A 186 3.96 -12.76 4.10
N PHE A 187 4.71 -13.19 5.11
CA PHE A 187 5.26 -12.32 6.15
C PHE A 187 6.76 -12.55 6.25
N SER A 188 7.56 -11.53 5.94
CA SER A 188 9.02 -11.58 6.05
C SER A 188 9.60 -10.44 6.88
N ASP A 189 10.63 -10.73 7.67
CA ASP A 189 11.41 -9.70 8.40
C ASP A 189 10.58 -8.78 9.32
N ASN A 190 9.36 -9.19 9.69
CA ASN A 190 8.52 -8.39 10.57
C ASN A 190 8.96 -8.58 12.02
N THR A 191 8.90 -7.51 12.80
CA THR A 191 9.43 -7.51 14.17
C THR A 191 8.38 -7.05 15.18
N ALA A 192 8.25 -7.79 16.28
CA ALA A 192 7.48 -7.38 17.44
C ALA A 192 8.21 -7.82 18.71
N LYS A 193 8.12 -7.00 19.76
CA LYS A 193 8.66 -7.37 21.10
C LYS A 193 7.67 -8.21 21.91
N GLY A 194 6.37 -7.99 21.70
CA GLY A 194 5.32 -8.79 22.31
C GLY A 194 5.04 -10.07 21.54
N TYR A 195 3.77 -10.46 21.50
CA TYR A 195 3.31 -11.69 20.87
C TYR A 195 3.18 -11.55 19.34
N GLY A 196 3.57 -12.60 18.62
CA GLY A 196 3.38 -12.70 17.17
C GLY A 196 4.22 -11.68 16.41
N SER A 197 5.47 -12.02 16.11
CA SER A 197 6.38 -11.10 15.41
C SER A 197 5.90 -10.66 14.03
N ALA A 198 5.04 -11.46 13.39
CA ALA A 198 4.30 -11.05 12.21
C ALA A 198 2.82 -10.79 12.52
N VAL A 199 2.13 -11.81 13.03
CA VAL A 199 0.67 -11.80 13.19
C VAL A 199 0.29 -12.16 14.62
N ARG A 200 -0.52 -11.30 15.24
CA ARG A 200 -1.21 -11.59 16.49
C ARG A 200 -2.72 -11.51 16.28
N MET A 201 -3.47 -12.52 16.72
CA MET A 201 -4.94 -12.48 16.70
C MET A 201 -5.56 -13.13 17.94
N LEU A 202 -6.76 -12.71 18.34
CA LEU A 202 -7.46 -13.34 19.46
C LEU A 202 -7.98 -14.72 19.06
N SER A 203 -8.62 -14.80 17.90
CA SER A 203 -9.08 -16.06 17.32
C SER A 203 -9.02 -16.02 15.79
N GLY A 204 -9.20 -17.18 15.15
CA GLY A 204 -9.45 -17.26 13.71
C GLY A 204 -8.62 -18.33 13.00
N SER A 205 -8.13 -18.00 11.82
CA SER A 205 -7.36 -18.93 11.00
C SER A 205 -6.22 -18.28 10.23
N VAL A 206 -5.13 -19.02 10.11
CA VAL A 206 -4.03 -18.72 9.20
C VAL A 206 -3.88 -19.94 8.29
N SER A 207 -3.98 -19.75 6.99
CA SER A 207 -3.90 -20.84 6.02
C SER A 207 -3.06 -20.47 4.81
N ASN A 208 -2.33 -21.46 4.27
CA ASN A 208 -1.52 -21.29 3.04
C ASN A 208 -0.59 -20.08 3.08
N SER A 209 -0.11 -19.70 4.27
CA SER A 209 0.66 -18.47 4.45
C SER A 209 2.09 -18.80 4.84
N ASN A 210 3.04 -18.00 4.35
CA ASN A 210 4.46 -18.18 4.62
C ASN A 210 4.97 -17.17 5.66
N PHE A 211 5.84 -17.63 6.56
CA PHE A 211 6.46 -16.83 7.61
C PHE A 211 7.96 -17.07 7.61
N THR A 212 8.73 -16.08 7.17
CA THR A 212 10.19 -16.20 7.01
C THR A 212 10.88 -15.08 7.79
N ASP A 213 11.90 -15.41 8.58
CA ASP A 213 12.76 -14.43 9.26
C ASP A 213 12.04 -13.35 10.11
N ASN A 214 10.85 -13.66 10.63
CA ASN A 214 10.13 -12.75 11.53
C ASN A 214 10.70 -12.83 12.95
N ILE A 215 11.00 -11.68 13.55
CA ILE A 215 11.80 -11.55 14.78
C ILE A 215 10.93 -11.17 15.97
N GLY A 216 10.85 -12.04 16.98
CA GLY A 216 10.21 -11.75 18.26
C GLY A 216 10.21 -12.96 19.19
N ASP A 217 9.88 -12.73 20.46
CA ASP A 217 10.10 -13.71 21.53
C ASP A 217 9.05 -14.83 21.58
N HIS A 218 7.94 -14.66 20.86
CA HIS A 218 6.77 -15.54 20.94
C HIS A 218 6.35 -16.13 19.57
N GLY A 219 7.30 -16.25 18.65
CA GLY A 219 7.08 -16.82 17.31
C GLY A 219 6.40 -15.85 16.33
N ALA A 220 6.37 -16.24 15.05
CA ALA A 220 5.83 -15.40 13.97
C ALA A 220 4.31 -15.20 14.07
N VAL A 221 3.58 -16.25 14.47
CA VAL A 221 2.13 -16.24 14.63
C VAL A 221 1.79 -16.57 16.08
N ASN A 222 1.00 -15.71 16.71
CA ASN A 222 0.41 -15.98 18.02
C ASN A 222 -1.11 -15.83 17.95
N MET A 223 -1.84 -16.85 18.42
CA MET A 223 -3.30 -16.86 18.43
C MET A 223 -3.84 -17.37 19.76
N GLY A 224 -4.94 -16.77 20.25
CA GLY A 224 -5.61 -17.26 21.45
C GLY A 224 -6.39 -18.56 21.21
N SER A 225 -7.04 -18.69 20.05
CA SER A 225 -7.71 -19.93 19.60
C SER A 225 -7.81 -19.97 18.06
N GLY A 226 -7.88 -21.16 17.47
CA GLY A 226 -7.99 -21.29 16.01
C GLY A 226 -6.98 -22.27 15.42
N ASN A 227 -6.79 -22.21 14.10
CA ASN A 227 -5.93 -23.12 13.37
C ASN A 227 -4.89 -22.37 12.53
N VAL A 228 -3.69 -22.95 12.45
CA VAL A 228 -2.65 -22.59 11.48
C VAL A 228 -2.45 -23.83 10.60
N SER A 229 -2.64 -23.71 9.28
CA SER A 229 -2.61 -24.85 8.34
C SER A 229 -1.87 -24.56 7.04
#